data_AF-A0A804U635-F1
#
_entry.id   AF-A0A804U635-F1
#
_cell.length_a   1.000
_cell.length_b   1.000
_cell.length_c   1.000
_cell.angle_alpha   90.00
_cell.angle_beta   90.00
_cell.angle_gamma   90.00
#
_symmetry.space_group_name_H-M   'P 1'
#
loop_
_entity.id
_entity.type
_entity.pdbx_description
1 polymer ?
#
loop_
_entity_poly.entity_id
_entity_poly.type
_entity_poly.pdbx_seq_one_letter_code
_entity_poly.pdbx_strand_id
1 'polypeptide(L)'
;MQNNYQEYVKLKARVEVLQHSQRNLLGEELAPLSPSELDQLESQVDKTLKQIRSRKTQVLLDELCDLKRKEQMLQDANRVLKRKLHEFEAEAASPPQLAWQGGGGMLSHDPPQPEHFFVALESNAPLQPTYHTMDMNQQPEPAPGGCYPPAWMA
;
A
#
# COMPACT_ATOMS: atom_id res chain seq x y z
N MET A 1 51.52 -20.82 21.00
CA MET A 1 51.41 -19.35 20.85
C MET A 1 51.68 -18.86 19.42
N GLN A 2 52.77 -19.27 18.77
CA GLN A 2 53.12 -18.83 17.40
C GLN A 2 51.99 -18.99 16.36
N ASN A 3 51.34 -20.16 16.33
CA ASN A 3 50.28 -20.47 15.36
C ASN A 3 49.04 -19.56 15.53
N ASN A 4 48.61 -19.35 16.78
CA ASN A 4 47.46 -18.49 17.08
C ASN A 4 47.72 -17.02 16.70
N TYR A 5 48.94 -16.54 16.95
CA TYR A 5 49.34 -15.20 16.53
C TYR A 5 49.35 -15.05 15.01
N GLN A 6 49.83 -16.04 14.27
CA GLN A 6 49.83 -16.00 12.81
C GLN A 6 48.40 -15.97 12.23
N GLU A 7 47.49 -16.76 12.78
CA GLU A 7 46.08 -16.73 12.39
C GLU A 7 45.42 -15.39 12.72
N TYR A 8 45.75 -14.80 13.88
CA TYR A 8 45.30 -13.45 14.22
C TYR A 8 45.76 -12.41 13.20
N VAL A 9 47.04 -12.43 12.80
CA VAL A 9 47.58 -11.48 11.80
C VAL A 9 46.87 -11.64 10.46
N LYS A 10 46.62 -12.87 10.01
CA LYS A 10 45.84 -13.14 8.78
C LYS A 10 44.41 -12.59 8.88
N LEU A 11 43.75 -12.81 10.02
CA LEU A 11 42.40 -12.30 10.23
C LEU A 11 42.36 -10.77 10.26
N LYS A 12 43.31 -10.14 10.97
CA LYS A 12 43.43 -8.68 11.04
C LYS A 12 43.61 -8.06 9.65
N ALA A 13 44.49 -8.62 8.83
CA ALA A 13 44.68 -8.16 7.45
C ALA A 13 43.39 -8.27 6.61
N ARG A 14 42.62 -9.35 6.77
CA ARG A 14 41.31 -9.50 6.10
C ARG A 14 40.30 -8.44 6.54
N VAL A 15 40.25 -8.15 7.85
CA VAL A 15 39.37 -7.09 8.38
C VAL A 15 39.75 -5.73 7.82
N GLU A 16 41.03 -5.40 7.77
CA GLU A 16 41.51 -4.13 7.22
C GLU A 16 41.13 -3.96 5.74
N VAL A 17 41.29 -5.02 4.94
CA VAL A 17 40.86 -5.01 3.53
C VAL A 17 39.35 -4.81 3.40
N LEU A 18 38.54 -5.50 4.21
CA LEU A 18 37.08 -5.34 4.20
C LEU A 18 36.65 -3.94 4.61
N GLN A 19 37.29 -3.36 5.63
CA GLN A 19 37.01 -1.99 6.09
C GLN A 19 37.36 -0.95 5.02
N HIS A 20 38.50 -1.10 4.35
CA HIS A 20 38.87 -0.21 3.26
C HIS A 20 37.89 -0.35 2.07
N SER A 21 37.51 -1.58 1.71
CA SER A 21 36.48 -1.81 0.70
C SER A 21 35.12 -1.18 1.07
N GLN A 22 34.72 -1.23 2.34
CA GLN A 22 33.50 -0.58 2.82
C GLN A 22 33.58 0.94 2.66
N ARG A 23 34.70 1.56 3.05
CA ARG A 23 34.91 3.01 2.88
C ARG A 23 34.81 3.41 1.41
N ASN A 24 35.44 2.66 0.52
CA ASN A 24 35.36 2.91 -0.92
C ASN A 24 33.91 2.81 -1.42
N LEU A 25 33.15 1.79 -1.01
CA LEU A 25 31.72 1.65 -1.35
C LEU A 25 30.85 2.80 -0.81
N LEU A 26 31.28 3.47 0.27
CA LEU A 26 30.65 4.67 0.82
C LEU A 26 31.13 5.98 0.16
N GLY A 27 32.06 5.89 -0.79
CA GLY A 27 32.63 7.05 -1.48
C GLY A 27 33.78 7.72 -0.73
N GLU A 28 34.35 7.06 0.28
CA GLU A 28 35.47 7.54 1.07
C GLU A 28 36.81 6.96 0.56
N GLU A 29 37.94 7.62 0.88
CA GLU A 29 39.29 7.13 0.57
C GLU A 29 39.53 6.72 -0.90
N LEU A 30 38.88 7.39 -1.86
CA LEU A 30 38.95 7.03 -3.28
C LEU A 30 40.26 7.42 -3.98
N ALA A 31 41.03 8.35 -3.40
CA ALA A 31 42.25 8.90 -4.01
C ALA A 31 43.32 7.87 -4.42
N PRO A 32 43.52 6.74 -3.72
CA PRO A 32 44.47 5.70 -4.10
C PRO A 32 43.99 4.80 -5.26
N LEU A 33 42.71 4.86 -5.63
CA LEU A 33 42.13 4.01 -6.67
C LEU A 33 42.55 4.50 -8.07
N SER A 34 42.88 3.57 -8.94
CA SER A 34 43.07 3.85 -10.36
C SER A 34 41.72 4.12 -11.05
N PRO A 35 41.71 4.79 -12.23
CA PRO A 35 40.48 5.02 -12.98
C PRO A 35 39.68 3.74 -13.27
N SER A 36 40.35 2.63 -13.59
CA SER A 36 39.70 1.34 -13.84
C SER A 36 39.03 0.75 -12.59
N GLU A 37 39.65 0.92 -11.42
CA GLU A 37 39.05 0.49 -10.15
C GLU A 37 37.86 1.37 -9.77
N LEU A 38 37.92 2.66 -10.09
CA LEU A 38 36.82 3.60 -9.88
C LEU A 38 35.62 3.26 -10.78
N ASP A 39 35.85 2.95 -12.06
CA ASP A 39 34.81 2.51 -13.01
C ASP A 39 34.15 1.21 -12.53
N GLN A 40 34.95 0.27 -12.01
CA GLN A 40 34.43 -0.98 -11.44
C GLN A 40 33.57 -0.73 -10.20
N LEU A 41 34.03 0.16 -9.31
CA LEU A 41 33.32 0.55 -8.10
C LEU A 41 31.98 1.23 -8.44
N GLU A 42 31.99 2.18 -9.36
CA GLU A 42 30.78 2.85 -9.85
C GLU A 42 29.80 1.83 -10.45
N SER A 43 30.28 0.95 -11.32
CA SER A 43 29.45 -0.11 -11.92
C SER A 43 28.84 -1.03 -10.87
N GLN A 44 29.61 -1.37 -9.83
CA GLN A 44 29.12 -2.19 -8.71
C GLN A 44 28.01 -1.47 -7.93
N VAL A 45 28.21 -0.20 -7.60
CA VAL A 45 27.22 0.62 -6.87
C VAL A 45 25.95 0.79 -7.70
N ASP A 46 26.05 1.13 -8.98
CA ASP A 46 24.87 1.29 -9.86
C ASP A 46 24.06 -0.01 -9.98
N LYS A 47 24.73 -1.13 -10.26
CA LYS A 47 24.07 -2.45 -10.37
C LYS A 47 23.36 -2.85 -9.07
N THR A 48 24.04 -2.72 -7.94
CA THR A 48 23.47 -3.11 -6.64
C THR A 48 22.34 -2.17 -6.23
N LEU A 49 22.43 -0.88 -6.52
CA LEU A 49 21.37 0.09 -6.26
C LEU A 49 20.12 -0.21 -7.11
N LYS A 50 20.29 -0.53 -8.40
CA LYS A 50 19.20 -0.98 -9.27
C LYS A 50 18.52 -2.24 -8.73
N GLN A 51 19.30 -3.23 -8.29
CA GLN A 51 18.77 -4.45 -7.68
C GLN A 51 17.98 -4.17 -6.39
N ILE A 52 18.51 -3.31 -5.50
CA ILE A 52 17.82 -2.92 -4.26
C ILE A 52 16.49 -2.22 -4.57
N ARG A 53 16.49 -1.27 -5.51
CA ARG A 53 15.27 -0.54 -5.91
C ARG A 53 14.25 -1.46 -6.55
N SER A 54 14.68 -2.35 -7.44
CA SER A 54 13.83 -3.36 -8.07
C SER A 54 13.18 -4.26 -7.01
N ARG A 55 13.99 -4.85 -6.11
CA ARG A 55 13.47 -5.70 -5.02
C ARG A 55 12.51 -4.95 -4.11
N LYS A 56 12.84 -3.73 -3.68
CA LYS A 56 11.98 -2.91 -2.82
C LYS A 56 10.63 -2.67 -3.49
N THR A 57 10.65 -2.36 -4.79
CA THR A 57 9.41 -2.07 -5.49
C THR A 57 8.60 -3.32 -5.77
N GLN A 58 9.24 -4.45 -6.09
CA GLN A 58 8.55 -5.73 -6.21
C GLN A 58 7.78 -6.07 -4.93
N VAL A 59 8.43 -5.96 -3.76
CA VAL A 59 7.78 -6.19 -2.46
C VAL A 59 6.57 -5.27 -2.25
N LEU A 60 6.70 -3.98 -2.60
CA LEU A 60 5.58 -3.03 -2.49
C LEU A 60 4.43 -3.34 -3.45
N LEU A 61 4.74 -3.79 -4.67
CA LEU A 61 3.74 -4.19 -5.66
C LEU A 61 3.01 -5.46 -5.21
N ASP A 62 3.73 -6.43 -4.65
CA ASP A 62 3.15 -7.66 -4.11
C ASP A 62 2.17 -7.33 -2.97
N GLU A 63 2.58 -6.52 -2.00
CA GLU A 63 1.74 -6.05 -0.89
C GLU A 63 0.50 -5.30 -1.39
N LEU A 64 0.68 -4.39 -2.35
CA LEU A 64 -0.44 -3.64 -2.96
C LEU A 64 -1.45 -4.58 -3.63
N CYS A 65 -0.96 -5.57 -4.37
CA CYS A 65 -1.81 -6.52 -5.06
C CYS A 65 -2.58 -7.42 -4.08
N ASP A 66 -1.95 -7.86 -3.00
CA ASP A 66 -2.59 -8.62 -1.95
C ASP A 66 -3.67 -7.81 -1.21
N LEU A 67 -3.40 -6.55 -0.92
CA LEU A 67 -4.37 -5.64 -0.30
C LEU A 67 -5.56 -5.38 -1.23
N LYS A 68 -5.32 -5.11 -2.52
CA LYS A 68 -6.42 -4.95 -3.51
C LYS A 68 -7.29 -6.20 -3.61
N ARG A 69 -6.69 -7.39 -3.59
CA ARG A 69 -7.45 -8.65 -3.60
C ARG A 69 -8.33 -8.79 -2.36
N LYS A 70 -7.78 -8.49 -1.18
CA LYS A 70 -8.53 -8.51 0.09
C LYS A 70 -9.66 -7.47 0.09
N GLU A 71 -9.40 -6.26 -0.40
CA GLU A 71 -10.41 -5.22 -0.54
C GLU A 71 -11.58 -5.70 -1.39
N GLN A 72 -11.30 -6.26 -2.57
CA GLN A 72 -12.33 -6.79 -3.47
C GLN A 72 -13.17 -7.89 -2.79
N MET A 73 -12.52 -8.85 -2.15
CA MET A 73 -13.21 -9.93 -1.42
C MET A 73 -14.12 -9.39 -0.32
N LEU A 74 -13.65 -8.40 0.44
CA LEU A 74 -14.44 -7.76 1.49
C LEU A 74 -15.61 -6.98 0.92
N GLN A 75 -15.41 -6.22 -0.16
CA GLN A 75 -16.49 -5.49 -0.83
C GLN A 75 -17.58 -6.45 -1.33
N ASP A 76 -17.20 -7.57 -1.93
CA ASP A 76 -18.14 -8.58 -2.42
C ASP A 76 -18.91 -9.24 -1.28
N ALA A 77 -18.23 -9.63 -0.20
CA ALA A 77 -18.87 -10.14 1.01
C ALA A 77 -19.84 -9.12 1.63
N ASN A 78 -19.46 -7.85 1.70
CA ASN A 78 -20.30 -6.78 2.22
C ASN A 78 -21.55 -6.57 1.36
N ARG A 79 -21.42 -6.62 0.02
CA ARG A 79 -22.56 -6.56 -0.91
C ARG A 79 -23.53 -7.73 -0.70
N VAL A 80 -23.02 -8.94 -0.45
CA VAL A 80 -23.86 -10.11 -0.15
C VAL A 80 -24.60 -9.91 1.18
N LEU A 81 -23.91 -9.48 2.23
CA LEU A 81 -24.53 -9.26 3.55
C LEU A 81 -25.59 -8.16 3.52
N LYS A 82 -25.34 -7.04 2.83
CA LYS A 82 -26.32 -5.96 2.67
C LYS A 82 -27.60 -6.43 1.98
N ARG A 83 -27.47 -7.27 0.92
CA ARG A 83 -28.64 -7.87 0.25
C ARG A 83 -29.43 -8.76 1.21
N LYS A 84 -28.76 -9.64 1.95
CA LYS A 84 -29.42 -10.50 2.94
C LYS A 84 -30.13 -9.70 4.03
N LEU A 85 -29.52 -8.61 4.51
CA LEU A 85 -30.13 -7.74 5.52
C LEU A 85 -31.43 -7.13 4.99
N HIS A 86 -31.42 -6.60 3.77
CA HIS A 86 -32.63 -6.08 3.14
C HIS A 86 -33.71 -7.14 2.90
N GLU A 87 -33.32 -8.37 2.57
CA GLU A 87 -34.26 -9.51 2.47
C GLU A 87 -34.91 -9.83 3.83
N PHE A 88 -34.14 -9.87 4.92
CA PHE A 88 -34.68 -10.08 6.27
C PHE A 88 -35.58 -8.93 6.73
N GLU A 89 -35.22 -7.68 6.45
CA GLU A 89 -36.04 -6.50 6.77
C GLU A 89 -37.36 -6.53 5.99
N ALA A 90 -37.34 -6.92 4.71
CA ALA A 90 -38.54 -7.07 3.89
C ALA A 90 -39.44 -8.21 4.37
N GLU A 91 -38.87 -9.35 4.78
CA GLU A 91 -39.61 -10.49 5.33
C GLU A 91 -40.21 -10.16 6.70
N ALA A 92 -39.48 -9.45 7.57
CA ALA A 92 -39.97 -8.99 8.87
C ALA A 92 -41.05 -7.89 8.76
N ALA A 93 -41.08 -7.15 7.65
CA ALA A 93 -42.11 -6.15 7.36
C ALA A 93 -43.38 -6.73 6.72
N SER A 94 -43.44 -8.03 6.43
CA SER A 94 -44.65 -8.71 5.96
C SER A 94 -45.53 -9.12 7.15
N PRO A 95 -46.70 -8.50 7.38
CA PRO A 95 -47.57 -8.88 8.49
C PRO A 95 -48.18 -10.28 8.21
N PRO A 96 -48.33 -11.17 9.21
CA PRO A 96 -49.32 -12.22 9.07
C PRO A 96 -50.67 -11.51 8.91
N GLN A 97 -51.34 -11.70 7.77
CA GLN A 97 -52.71 -11.23 7.57
C GLN A 97 -53.60 -11.88 8.64
N LEU A 98 -53.78 -11.17 9.76
CA LEU A 98 -54.78 -11.48 10.76
C LEU A 98 -55.85 -10.40 10.69
N ALA A 99 -56.95 -10.82 10.09
CA ALA A 99 -58.20 -10.12 9.98
C ALA A 99 -58.75 -9.75 11.36
N TRP A 100 -58.62 -8.49 11.76
CA TRP A 100 -59.51 -7.86 12.73
C TRP A 100 -59.76 -6.41 12.31
N GLN A 101 -60.75 -6.26 11.41
CA GLN A 101 -61.49 -5.02 11.28
C GLN A 101 -62.25 -4.77 12.59
N GLY A 102 -62.06 -3.60 13.19
CA GLY A 102 -62.84 -3.21 14.35
C GLY A 102 -62.40 -1.90 15.00
N GLY A 103 -62.88 -0.78 14.47
CA GLY A 103 -63.33 0.36 15.27
C GLY A 103 -62.30 1.33 15.86
N GLY A 104 -62.18 2.48 15.20
CA GLY A 104 -62.27 3.85 15.76
C GLY A 104 -61.50 4.22 17.03
N GLY A 105 -60.70 5.29 16.95
CA GLY A 105 -60.34 6.08 18.13
C GLY A 105 -59.00 6.79 18.03
N MET A 106 -59.05 8.07 17.69
CA MET A 106 -57.96 9.04 17.77
C MET A 106 -57.34 9.09 19.17
N LEU A 107 -56.03 8.84 19.31
CA LEU A 107 -55.22 9.31 20.44
C LEU A 107 -53.79 9.57 19.96
N SER A 108 -53.48 10.85 19.73
CA SER A 108 -52.12 11.36 19.55
C SER A 108 -51.36 11.21 20.87
N HIS A 109 -50.18 10.61 20.83
CA HIS A 109 -49.19 10.76 21.89
C HIS A 109 -47.79 10.70 21.30
N ASP A 110 -47.18 11.87 21.13
CA ASP A 110 -45.75 12.02 20.82
C ASP A 110 -44.91 11.49 21.99
N PRO A 111 -43.90 10.64 21.77
CA PRO A 111 -42.86 10.38 22.75
C PRO A 111 -41.73 11.43 22.64
N PRO A 112 -41.13 11.86 23.77
CA PRO A 112 -40.13 12.91 23.75
C PRO A 112 -38.80 12.40 23.16
N GLN A 113 -38.27 13.15 22.19
CA GLN A 113 -36.92 12.96 21.64
C GLN A 113 -35.86 13.32 22.70
N PRO A 114 -34.80 12.52 22.89
CA PRO A 114 -33.58 13.01 23.52
C PRO A 114 -32.76 13.80 22.49
N GLU A 115 -32.75 15.10 22.71
CA GLU A 115 -31.87 16.09 22.09
C GLU A 115 -30.38 15.67 22.12
N HIS A 116 -29.70 15.96 21.00
CA HIS A 116 -28.25 16.06 20.80
C HIS A 116 -27.39 14.78 20.81
N PHE A 117 -27.18 14.17 19.64
CA PHE A 117 -25.84 13.60 19.35
C PHE A 117 -25.40 13.58 17.88
N PHE A 118 -26.20 14.03 16.91
CA PHE A 118 -25.77 14.01 15.51
C PHE A 118 -25.99 15.36 14.83
N VAL A 119 -24.93 16.15 14.72
CA VAL A 119 -24.83 17.21 13.73
C VAL A 119 -24.66 16.53 12.38
N ALA A 120 -25.70 16.59 11.54
CA ALA A 120 -25.55 16.32 10.12
C ALA A 120 -24.69 17.46 9.53
N LEU A 121 -23.44 17.17 9.15
CA LEU A 121 -22.71 18.08 8.28
C LEU A 121 -23.44 18.08 6.92
N GLU A 122 -24.19 19.14 6.67
CA GLU A 122 -24.64 19.51 5.35
C GLU A 122 -23.41 19.64 4.44
N SER A 123 -23.25 18.65 3.57
CA SER A 123 -22.23 18.64 2.53
C SER A 123 -22.63 19.65 1.46
N ASN A 124 -22.09 20.86 1.50
CA ASN A 124 -21.95 21.66 0.29
C ASN A 124 -20.84 22.73 0.36
N ALA A 125 -19.66 22.39 -0.17
CA ALA A 125 -18.80 23.30 -0.92
C ALA A 125 -17.75 22.49 -1.70
N PRO A 126 -17.58 22.73 -3.02
CA PRO A 126 -16.58 22.04 -3.83
C PRO A 126 -15.27 22.83 -3.80
N LEU A 127 -14.20 22.22 -3.28
CA LEU A 127 -12.85 22.70 -3.51
C LEU A 127 -12.09 21.60 -4.25
N GLN A 128 -12.10 21.71 -5.58
CA GLN A 128 -11.24 20.94 -6.47
C GLN A 128 -9.90 21.68 -6.59
N PRO A 129 -8.76 21.06 -6.23
CA PRO A 129 -7.46 21.51 -6.70
C PRO A 129 -7.33 21.19 -8.19
N THR A 130 -7.34 22.23 -9.03
CA THR A 130 -7.20 22.13 -10.47
C THR A 130 -5.77 21.72 -10.83
N TYR A 131 -5.54 20.43 -11.08
CA TYR A 131 -4.36 19.98 -11.83
C TYR A 131 -4.70 19.98 -13.32
N HIS A 132 -4.37 21.08 -14.00
CA HIS A 132 -4.16 21.04 -15.44
C HIS A 132 -2.71 20.63 -15.68
N THR A 133 -2.49 19.40 -16.16
CA THR A 133 -1.22 19.03 -16.76
C THR A 133 -1.49 18.69 -18.22
N MET A 134 -0.75 19.36 -19.10
CA MET A 134 -0.86 19.25 -20.54
C MET A 134 -0.63 17.82 -21.03
N ASP A 135 -1.50 17.40 -21.93
CA ASP A 135 -1.35 16.24 -22.80
C ASP A 135 -0.12 16.41 -23.69
N MET A 136 0.84 15.50 -23.57
CA MET A 136 1.79 15.15 -24.63
C MET A 136 2.26 13.71 -24.39
N ASN A 137 1.62 12.78 -25.09
CA ASN A 137 2.03 11.40 -25.41
C ASN A 137 1.19 10.31 -24.72
N GLN A 138 0.05 9.97 -25.35
CA GLN A 138 -0.80 8.82 -25.03
C GLN A 138 0.00 7.50 -25.13
N GLN A 139 0.11 6.79 -24.01
CA GLN A 139 0.56 5.40 -23.96
C GLN A 139 -0.67 4.51 -23.66
N PRO A 140 -0.76 3.28 -24.21
CA PRO A 140 -1.99 2.49 -24.12
C PRO A 140 -2.30 2.13 -22.66
N GLU A 141 -3.51 2.44 -22.20
CA GLU A 141 -4.07 1.98 -20.92
C GLU A 141 -4.02 0.44 -20.84
N PRO A 142 -3.34 -0.16 -19.84
CA PRO A 142 -3.47 -1.58 -19.59
C PRO A 142 -4.74 -1.86 -18.77
N ALA A 143 -5.36 -3.00 -19.05
CA ALA A 143 -6.61 -3.47 -18.47
C ALA A 143 -6.69 -3.37 -16.93
N PRO A 144 -7.89 -3.19 -16.35
CA PRO A 144 -8.06 -3.06 -14.91
C PRO A 144 -7.74 -4.39 -14.22
N GLY A 145 -6.62 -4.45 -13.50
CA GLY A 145 -6.33 -5.56 -12.59
C GLY A 145 -4.86 -5.98 -12.40
N GLY A 146 -3.90 -5.45 -13.16
CA GLY A 146 -2.49 -5.87 -13.02
C GLY A 146 -1.63 -4.90 -12.20
N CYS A 147 -0.93 -5.37 -11.16
CA CYS A 147 0.24 -4.68 -10.62
C CYS A 147 1.44 -5.05 -11.49
N TYR A 148 1.74 -4.26 -12.52
CA TYR A 148 2.93 -4.48 -13.33
C TYR A 148 4.09 -3.60 -12.86
N PRO A 149 5.32 -4.12 -12.82
CA PRO A 149 6.48 -3.30 -12.59
C PRO A 149 6.69 -2.32 -13.76
N PRO A 150 7.05 -1.05 -13.49
CA PRO A 150 7.30 -0.04 -14.52
C PRO A 150 8.56 -0.38 -15.36
N ALA A 151 8.56 0.11 -16.61
CA ALA A 151 9.55 -0.25 -17.65
C ALA A 151 11.03 0.06 -17.29
N TRP A 152 11.29 0.99 -16.37
CA TRP A 152 12.66 1.28 -15.90
C TRP A 152 13.26 0.17 -15.03
N MET A 153 12.47 -0.83 -14.63
CA MET A 153 12.95 -2.00 -13.88
C MET A 153 13.56 -3.10 -14.74
N ALA A 154 13.44 -3.02 -16.08
CA ALA A 154 13.99 -4.00 -17.02
C ALA A 154 15.44 -3.68 -17.41
#